data_AF-A0A0F9Q3R8-F1
#
_entry.id   AF-A0A0F9Q3R8-F1
#
_cell.length_a   1.000
_cell.length_b   1.000
_cell.length_c   1.000
_cell.angle_alpha   90.00
_cell.angle_beta   90.00
_cell.angle_gamma   90.00
#
_symmetry.space_group_name_H-M   'P 1'
#
loop_
_entity.id
_entity.type
_entity.pdbx_description
1 polymer ?
#
loop_
_entity_poly.entity_id
_entity_poly.type
_entity_poly.pdbx_seq_one_letter_code
_entity_poly.pdbx_strand_id
1 'polypeptide(L)'
;MPSCIVCHLMIDENSNSYFQCNNEHPLHKYCLAEWLLHSQSCPLCSDPYPQSTIAQFKDYIEQKEKEKQEALDEELKKESMKKIEGAIKKAIFLKFIESIEVLVKEEKYDEALEILLDLYNEKVVDDKNLNILFLLGKINFLKGRYDLTISFLFKLVKIRFDYPDGFLYLGKAYEKINLHDKAQWAFDRIKK
;
A
#
# COMPACT_ATOMS: atom_id res chain seq x y z
N MET A 1 -14.15 44.81 23.17
CA MET A 1 -13.14 43.81 22.79
C MET A 1 -13.58 43.13 21.51
N PRO A 2 -12.92 43.40 20.39
CA PRO A 2 -13.18 42.76 19.11
C PRO A 2 -12.81 41.28 19.17
N SER A 3 -13.60 40.45 18.48
CA SER A 3 -13.29 39.04 18.24
C SER A 3 -12.56 38.88 16.91
N CYS A 4 -11.49 38.08 16.89
CA CYS A 4 -10.77 37.76 15.65
C CYS A 4 -11.68 37.05 14.66
N ILE A 5 -11.73 37.53 13.41
CA ILE A 5 -12.59 36.94 12.37
C ILE A 5 -12.15 35.54 11.91
N VAL A 6 -10.93 35.10 12.26
CA VAL A 6 -10.39 33.78 11.88
C VAL A 6 -10.59 32.74 12.98
N CYS A 7 -10.20 33.05 14.21
CA CYS A 7 -10.25 32.09 15.32
C CYS A 7 -11.42 32.33 16.29
N HIS A 8 -12.18 33.41 16.12
CA HIS A 8 -13.29 33.83 16.98
C HIS A 8 -12.93 34.10 18.45
N LEU A 9 -11.65 34.10 18.80
CA LEU A 9 -11.17 34.46 20.14
C LEU A 9 -11.05 35.98 20.30
N MET A 10 -11.13 36.44 21.54
CA MET A 10 -11.01 37.87 21.88
C MET A 10 -9.60 38.40 21.56
N ILE A 11 -9.53 39.62 21.07
CA ILE A 11 -8.26 40.32 20.84
C ILE A 11 -8.10 41.41 21.90
N ASP A 12 -6.91 41.43 22.52
CA ASP A 12 -6.49 42.53 23.38
C ASP A 12 -6.00 43.68 22.50
N GLU A 13 -6.79 44.76 22.45
CA GLU A 13 -6.54 45.96 21.64
C GLU A 13 -5.24 46.67 22.04
N ASN A 14 -4.77 46.49 23.27
CA ASN A 14 -3.51 47.07 23.77
C ASN A 14 -2.28 46.21 23.48
N SER A 15 -2.47 45.06 22.85
CA SER A 15 -1.38 44.14 22.54
C SER A 15 -0.80 44.39 21.14
N ASN A 16 0.49 44.13 20.97
CA ASN A 16 1.17 44.13 19.66
C ASN A 16 0.67 43.03 18.70
N SER A 17 -0.39 42.31 19.07
CA SER A 17 -0.98 41.22 18.31
C SER A 17 -2.24 41.61 17.55
N TYR A 18 -2.69 42.87 17.62
CA TYR A 18 -3.88 43.36 16.94
C TYR A 18 -3.59 43.84 15.51
N PHE A 19 -4.45 43.47 14.55
CA PHE A 19 -4.44 43.95 13.17
C PHE A 19 -5.87 44.12 12.66
N GLN A 20 -6.09 45.05 11.72
CA GLN A 20 -7.38 45.24 11.05
C GLN A 20 -7.20 45.34 9.53
N CYS A 21 -8.14 44.76 8.79
CA CYS A 21 -8.21 44.99 7.34
C CYS A 21 -8.67 46.43 7.01
N ASN A 22 -8.67 46.81 5.73
CA ASN A 22 -9.13 48.14 5.29
C ASN A 22 -10.60 48.43 5.63
N ASN A 23 -11.43 47.38 5.76
CA ASN A 23 -12.82 47.47 6.22
C ASN A 23 -12.96 47.21 7.72
N GLU A 24 -11.90 47.47 8.50
CA GLU A 24 -11.86 47.44 9.97
C GLU A 24 -12.13 46.08 10.63
N HIS A 25 -12.22 44.99 9.85
CA HIS A 25 -12.37 43.65 10.41
C HIS A 25 -11.13 43.22 11.23
N PRO A 26 -11.31 42.87 12.51
CA PRO A 26 -10.21 42.66 13.45
C PRO A 26 -9.65 41.22 13.40
N LEU A 27 -8.32 41.10 13.48
CA LEU A 27 -7.58 39.85 13.40
C LEU A 27 -6.41 39.83 14.42
N HIS A 28 -6.05 38.65 14.92
CA HIS A 28 -4.72 38.47 15.53
C HIS A 28 -3.64 38.45 14.45
N LYS A 29 -2.47 39.03 14.72
CA LYS A 29 -1.31 39.05 13.82
C LYS A 29 -0.88 37.64 13.39
N TYR A 30 -0.91 36.68 14.32
CA TYR A 30 -0.64 35.27 14.04
C TYR A 30 -1.72 34.64 13.14
N CYS A 31 -3.00 34.91 13.41
CA CYS A 31 -4.10 34.43 12.56
C CYS A 31 -4.04 34.99 11.15
N LEU A 32 -3.59 36.25 10.99
CA LEU A 32 -3.34 36.82 9.67
C LEU A 32 -2.18 36.10 8.97
N ALA A 33 -1.07 35.86 9.67
CA ALA A 33 0.10 35.15 9.12
C ALA A 33 -0.28 33.76 8.58
N GLU A 34 -1.04 32.98 9.35
CA GLU A 34 -1.55 31.66 8.94
C GLU A 34 -2.53 31.78 7.76
N TRP A 35 -3.42 32.77 7.77
CA TRP A 35 -4.38 32.98 6.69
C TRP A 35 -3.71 33.35 5.36
N LEU A 36 -2.65 34.17 5.41
CA LEU A 36 -1.89 34.59 4.23
C LEU A 36 -1.20 33.42 3.50
N LEU A 37 -1.04 32.25 4.15
CA LEU A 37 -0.59 31.03 3.49
C LEU A 37 -1.61 30.46 2.49
N HIS A 38 -2.88 30.87 2.61
CA HIS A 38 -3.99 30.38 1.80
C HIS A 38 -4.60 31.45 0.91
N SER A 39 -4.68 32.69 1.37
CA SER A 39 -5.28 33.80 0.62
C SER A 39 -4.71 35.16 1.05
N GLN A 40 -4.48 36.02 0.05
CA GLN A 40 -4.04 37.40 0.27
C GLN A 40 -5.20 38.39 0.49
N SER A 41 -6.43 37.90 0.67
CA SER A 41 -7.64 38.71 0.84
C SER A 41 -8.32 38.46 2.18
N CYS A 42 -9.04 39.44 2.71
CA CYS A 42 -9.77 39.29 3.96
C CYS A 42 -10.81 38.16 3.89
N PRO A 43 -10.87 37.24 4.88
CA PRO A 43 -11.81 36.11 4.87
C PRO A 43 -13.28 36.54 4.91
N LEU A 44 -13.58 37.75 5.41
CA LEU A 44 -14.95 38.22 5.59
C LEU A 44 -15.44 39.10 4.42
N CYS A 45 -14.63 40.09 3.99
CA CYS A 45 -15.02 41.02 2.93
C CYS A 45 -14.34 40.78 1.58
N SER A 46 -13.42 39.82 1.48
CA SER A 46 -12.64 39.52 0.27
C SER A 46 -11.77 40.67 -0.28
N ASP A 47 -11.62 41.77 0.47
CA ASP A 47 -10.73 42.84 0.08
C ASP A 47 -9.26 42.40 0.22
N PRO A 48 -8.40 42.69 -0.78
CA PRO A 48 -7.00 42.31 -0.76
C PRO A 48 -6.24 43.10 0.32
N TYR A 49 -5.35 42.42 1.04
CA TYR A 49 -4.46 43.09 1.98
C TYR A 49 -3.40 43.92 1.23
N PRO A 50 -2.97 45.08 1.78
CA PRO A 50 -1.91 45.87 1.18
C PRO A 50 -0.61 45.08 1.05
N GLN A 51 0.14 45.31 -0.04
CA GLN A 51 1.44 44.65 -0.26
C GLN A 51 2.45 44.93 0.86
N SER A 52 2.40 46.11 1.47
CA SER A 52 3.23 46.46 2.64
C SER A 52 2.90 45.63 3.88
N THR A 53 1.64 45.19 4.04
CA THR A 53 1.22 44.29 5.10
C THR A 53 1.70 42.87 4.81
N ILE A 54 1.51 42.38 3.59
CA ILE A 54 1.95 41.03 3.18
C ILE A 54 3.47 40.91 3.31
N ALA A 55 4.21 41.95 2.93
CA ALA A 55 5.67 42.00 3.05
C ALA A 55 6.18 41.80 4.49
N GLN A 56 5.41 42.18 5.52
CA GLN A 56 5.80 41.95 6.92
C GLN A 56 5.80 40.48 7.31
N PHE A 57 5.09 39.63 6.57
CA PHE A 57 4.98 38.20 6.80
C PHE A 57 5.74 37.36 5.77
N LYS A 58 6.49 38.01 4.87
CA LYS A 58 7.20 37.32 3.78
C LYS A 58 8.10 36.21 4.29
N ASP A 59 8.95 36.50 5.27
CA ASP A 59 9.88 35.51 5.84
C ASP A 59 9.14 34.32 6.48
N TYR A 60 8.00 34.60 7.13
CA TYR A 60 7.16 33.57 7.74
C TYR A 60 6.49 32.69 6.68
N ILE A 61 5.97 33.29 5.60
CA ILE A 61 5.35 32.58 4.48
C ILE A 61 6.41 31.70 3.78
N GLU A 62 7.57 32.25 3.45
CA GLU A 62 8.67 31.52 2.82
C GLU A 62 9.15 30.35 3.70
N GLN A 63 9.26 30.57 5.02
CA GLN A 63 9.60 29.50 5.95
C GLN A 63 8.55 28.38 5.95
N LYS A 64 7.26 28.73 6.01
CA LYS A 64 6.16 27.74 6.02
C LYS A 64 6.05 26.98 4.70
N GLU A 65 6.25 27.64 3.58
CA GLU A 65 6.32 27.00 2.26
C GLU A 65 7.50 26.03 2.18
N LYS A 66 8.67 26.41 2.70
CA LYS A 66 9.85 25.55 2.77
C LYS A 66 9.61 24.34 3.67
N GLU A 67 9.06 24.53 4.86
CA GLU A 67 8.69 23.43 5.79
C GLU A 67 7.73 22.45 5.11
N LYS A 68 6.73 22.97 4.37
CA LYS A 68 5.79 22.15 3.61
C LYS A 68 6.46 21.37 2.48
N GLN A 69 7.38 22.00 1.75
CA GLN A 69 8.13 21.33 0.68
C GLN A 69 9.05 20.24 1.24
N GLU A 70 9.75 20.51 2.34
CA GLU A 70 10.60 19.52 3.01
C GLU A 70 9.79 18.32 3.53
N ALA A 71 8.61 18.55 4.10
CA ALA A 71 7.72 17.48 4.52
C ALA A 71 7.23 16.62 3.35
N LEU A 72 6.88 17.25 2.22
CA LEU A 72 6.49 16.55 0.99
C LEU A 72 7.66 15.72 0.43
N ASP A 73 8.86 16.29 0.40
CA ASP A 73 10.07 15.60 -0.07
C ASP A 73 10.42 14.40 0.83
N GLU A 74 10.27 14.53 2.15
CA GLU A 74 10.42 13.42 3.08
C GLU A 74 9.39 12.30 2.84
N GLU A 75 8.13 12.65 2.60
CA GLU A 75 7.07 11.69 2.33
C GLU A 75 7.34 10.93 1.03
N LEU A 76 7.70 11.64 -0.03
CA LEU A 76 8.10 11.04 -1.31
C LEU A 76 9.32 10.11 -1.16
N LYS A 77 10.32 10.50 -0.35
CA LYS A 77 11.46 9.63 -0.01
C LYS A 77 11.00 8.38 0.73
N LYS A 78 10.11 8.50 1.73
CA LYS A 78 9.57 7.34 2.47
C LYS A 78 8.80 6.40 1.55
N GLU A 79 7.98 6.92 0.63
CA GLU A 79 7.24 6.10 -0.34
C GLU A 79 8.17 5.39 -1.34
N SER A 80 9.17 6.09 -1.87
CA SER A 80 10.15 5.49 -2.79
C SER A 80 10.94 4.37 -2.12
N MET A 81 11.36 4.55 -0.87
CA MET A 81 12.03 3.50 -0.09
C MET A 81 11.13 2.28 0.13
N LYS A 82 9.85 2.48 0.46
CA LYS A 82 8.87 1.38 0.59
C LYS A 82 8.71 0.61 -0.72
N LYS A 83 8.65 1.30 -1.86
CA LYS A 83 8.57 0.66 -3.19
C LYS A 83 9.82 -0.16 -3.49
N ILE A 84 11.00 0.38 -3.20
CA ILE A 84 12.29 -0.32 -3.35
C ILE A 84 12.32 -1.57 -2.47
N GLU A 85 11.95 -1.45 -1.19
CA GLU A 85 11.90 -2.58 -0.26
C GLU A 85 10.95 -3.69 -0.75
N GLY A 86 9.76 -3.31 -1.25
CA GLY A 86 8.82 -4.24 -1.85
C GLY A 86 9.38 -4.95 -3.08
N ALA A 87 10.10 -4.23 -3.94
CA ALA A 87 10.77 -4.81 -5.11
C ALA A 87 11.88 -5.79 -4.73
N ILE A 88 12.70 -5.45 -3.72
CA ILE A 88 13.74 -6.34 -3.18
C ILE A 88 13.12 -7.63 -2.62
N LYS A 89 12.05 -7.52 -1.82
CA LYS A 89 11.32 -8.68 -1.28
C LYS A 89 10.81 -9.60 -2.40
N LYS A 90 10.24 -9.03 -3.47
CA LYS A 90 9.79 -9.79 -4.64
C LYS A 90 10.97 -10.47 -5.37
N ALA A 91 12.08 -9.77 -5.56
CA ALA A 91 13.27 -10.33 -6.21
C ALA A 91 13.89 -11.48 -5.42
N ILE A 92 13.95 -11.37 -4.08
CA ILE A 92 14.38 -12.46 -3.20
C ILE A 92 13.46 -13.66 -3.34
N PHE A 93 12.14 -13.43 -3.38
CA PHE A 93 11.18 -14.52 -3.53
C PHE A 93 11.26 -15.20 -4.91
N LEU A 94 11.52 -14.44 -5.98
CA LEU A 94 11.75 -15.02 -7.32
C LEU A 94 12.98 -15.94 -7.33
N LYS A 95 14.11 -15.48 -6.77
CA LYS A 95 15.31 -16.32 -6.62
C LYS A 95 15.05 -17.58 -5.80
N PHE A 96 14.21 -17.47 -4.77
CA PHE A 96 13.79 -18.63 -3.99
C PHE A 96 13.01 -19.63 -4.88
N ILE A 97 12.05 -19.19 -5.69
CA ILE A 97 11.33 -20.08 -6.62
C ILE A 97 12.29 -20.73 -7.61
N GLU A 98 13.23 -19.98 -8.18
CA GLU A 98 14.25 -20.53 -9.09
C GLU A 98 15.06 -21.65 -8.42
N SER A 99 15.42 -21.50 -7.15
CA SER A 99 16.13 -22.55 -6.40
C SER A 99 15.29 -23.82 -6.22
N ILE A 100 13.98 -23.67 -5.97
CA ILE A 100 13.05 -24.80 -5.89
C ILE A 100 12.91 -25.48 -7.26
N GLU A 101 12.85 -24.72 -8.35
CA GLU A 101 12.79 -25.28 -9.70
C GLU A 101 14.04 -26.07 -10.07
N VAL A 102 15.22 -25.67 -9.60
CA VAL A 102 16.45 -26.44 -9.75
C VAL A 102 16.33 -27.79 -9.05
N LEU A 103 15.88 -27.82 -7.79
CA LEU A 103 15.66 -29.08 -7.06
C LEU A 103 14.66 -29.99 -7.77
N VAL A 104 13.58 -29.42 -8.31
CA VAL A 104 12.57 -30.16 -9.08
C VAL A 104 13.15 -30.74 -10.37
N LYS A 105 14.02 -30.01 -11.08
CA LYS A 105 14.73 -30.50 -12.28
C LYS A 105 15.71 -31.62 -11.96
N GLU A 106 16.32 -31.59 -10.78
CA GLU A 106 17.19 -32.65 -10.25
C GLU A 106 16.42 -33.82 -9.63
N GLU A 107 15.08 -33.81 -9.70
CA GLU A 107 14.17 -34.80 -9.08
C GLU A 107 14.31 -34.91 -7.55
N LYS A 108 14.93 -33.91 -6.90
CA LYS A 108 15.06 -33.79 -5.44
C LYS A 108 13.76 -33.26 -4.82
N TYR A 109 12.67 -34.00 -5.04
CA TYR A 109 11.33 -33.57 -4.62
C TYR A 109 11.19 -33.48 -3.10
N ASP A 110 11.83 -34.38 -2.35
CA ASP A 110 11.75 -34.39 -0.88
C ASP A 110 12.38 -33.15 -0.25
N GLU A 111 13.59 -32.79 -0.68
CA GLU A 111 14.28 -31.57 -0.24
C GLU A 111 13.46 -30.31 -0.58
N ALA A 112 12.90 -30.25 -1.80
CA ALA A 112 12.06 -29.13 -2.21
C ALA A 112 10.78 -29.00 -1.36
N LEU A 113 10.15 -30.13 -1.02
CA LEU A 113 8.94 -30.16 -0.19
C LEU A 113 9.25 -29.78 1.26
N GLU A 114 10.36 -30.24 1.83
CA GLU A 114 10.79 -29.89 3.19
C GLU A 114 10.96 -28.37 3.32
N ILE A 115 11.72 -27.75 2.41
CA ILE A 115 11.95 -26.30 2.39
C ILE A 115 10.62 -25.52 2.27
N LEU A 116 9.72 -25.97 1.40
CA LEU A 116 8.43 -25.31 1.20
C LEU A 116 7.51 -25.45 2.40
N LEU A 117 7.50 -26.60 3.08
CA LEU A 117 6.69 -26.85 4.27
C LEU A 117 7.14 -26.01 5.46
N ASP A 118 8.45 -25.86 5.66
CA ASP A 118 9.01 -25.01 6.73
C ASP A 118 8.64 -23.53 6.56
N LEU A 119 8.51 -23.08 5.31
CA LEU A 119 8.14 -21.70 4.99
C LEU A 119 6.63 -21.47 4.91
N TYR A 120 5.85 -22.53 4.75
CA TYR A 120 4.40 -22.44 4.64
C TYR A 120 3.77 -22.07 5.98
N ASN A 121 2.89 -21.07 5.98
CA ASN A 121 2.15 -20.68 7.17
C ASN A 121 0.66 -20.57 6.86
N GLU A 122 -0.14 -21.54 7.33
CA GLU A 122 -1.57 -21.61 7.05
C GLU A 122 -2.38 -20.39 7.54
N LYS A 123 -1.87 -19.63 8.52
CA LYS A 123 -2.55 -18.43 9.05
C LYS A 123 -2.33 -17.17 8.20
N VAL A 124 -1.38 -17.21 7.26
CA VAL A 124 -1.01 -16.06 6.44
C VAL A 124 -1.57 -16.24 5.04
N VAL A 125 -2.36 -15.26 4.57
CA VAL A 125 -2.92 -15.27 3.21
C VAL A 125 -2.30 -14.13 2.42
N ASP A 126 -1.16 -14.40 1.78
CA ASP A 126 -0.44 -13.47 0.91
C ASP A 126 0.02 -14.16 -0.39
N ASP A 127 0.52 -13.37 -1.35
CA ASP A 127 1.02 -13.88 -2.64
C ASP A 127 2.10 -14.95 -2.47
N LYS A 128 2.96 -14.79 -1.46
CA LYS A 128 4.06 -15.72 -1.18
C LYS A 128 3.50 -17.09 -0.78
N ASN A 129 2.60 -17.12 0.20
CA ASN A 129 2.05 -18.34 0.75
C ASN A 129 1.16 -19.08 -0.26
N LEU A 130 0.46 -18.33 -1.13
CA LEU A 130 -0.30 -18.91 -2.24
C LEU A 130 0.61 -19.56 -3.29
N ASN A 131 1.74 -18.94 -3.63
CA ASN A 131 2.74 -19.56 -4.49
C ASN A 131 3.37 -20.81 -3.86
N ILE A 132 3.62 -20.79 -2.54
CA ILE A 132 4.09 -21.98 -1.81
C ILE A 132 3.05 -23.11 -1.89
N LEU A 133 1.77 -22.84 -1.67
CA LEU A 133 0.69 -23.82 -1.83
C LEU A 133 0.67 -24.43 -3.24
N PHE A 134 0.81 -23.59 -4.27
CA PHE A 134 0.89 -24.04 -5.64
C PHE A 134 2.09 -24.97 -5.87
N LEU A 135 3.28 -24.57 -5.43
CA LEU A 135 4.51 -25.36 -5.57
C LEU A 135 4.41 -26.69 -4.81
N LEU A 136 3.91 -26.69 -3.58
CA LEU A 136 3.65 -27.91 -2.81
C LEU A 136 2.73 -28.86 -3.58
N GLY A 137 1.63 -28.33 -4.15
CA GLY A 137 0.72 -29.11 -4.98
C GLY A 137 1.36 -29.66 -6.24
N LYS A 138 2.06 -28.81 -7.01
CA LYS A 138 2.75 -29.19 -8.25
C LYS A 138 3.82 -30.25 -8.02
N ILE A 139 4.63 -30.12 -6.97
CA ILE A 139 5.71 -31.06 -6.67
C ILE A 139 5.15 -32.40 -6.19
N ASN A 140 4.12 -32.38 -5.35
CA ASN A 140 3.42 -33.62 -4.98
C ASN A 140 2.81 -34.32 -6.19
N PHE A 141 2.30 -33.57 -7.18
CA PHE A 141 1.79 -34.14 -8.42
C PHE A 141 2.89 -34.86 -9.20
N LEU A 142 4.05 -34.22 -9.36
CA LEU A 142 5.21 -34.80 -10.04
C LEU A 142 5.72 -36.07 -9.33
N LYS A 143 5.66 -36.08 -7.99
CA LYS A 143 5.99 -37.25 -7.17
C LYS A 143 4.92 -38.36 -7.21
N GLY A 144 3.77 -38.13 -7.85
CA GLY A 144 2.64 -39.07 -7.90
C GLY A 144 1.79 -39.12 -6.64
N ARG A 145 1.97 -38.17 -5.71
CA ARG A 145 1.17 -38.01 -4.48
C ARG A 145 -0.08 -37.17 -4.78
N TYR A 146 -1.04 -37.78 -5.49
CA TYR A 146 -2.24 -37.09 -5.96
C TYR A 146 -3.18 -36.66 -4.83
N ASP A 147 -3.20 -37.41 -3.72
CA ASP A 147 -3.92 -37.08 -2.48
C ASP A 147 -3.46 -35.74 -1.89
N LEU A 148 -2.15 -35.56 -1.73
CA LEU A 148 -1.55 -34.33 -1.22
C LEU A 148 -1.67 -33.19 -2.23
N THR A 149 -1.53 -33.49 -3.52
CA THR A 149 -1.77 -32.53 -4.59
C THR A 149 -3.15 -31.90 -4.47
N ILE A 150 -4.19 -32.73 -4.36
CA ILE A 150 -5.57 -32.28 -4.19
C ILE A 150 -5.71 -31.47 -2.91
N SER A 151 -5.12 -31.91 -1.79
CA SER A 151 -5.18 -31.18 -0.52
C SER A 151 -4.64 -29.74 -0.64
N PHE A 152 -3.43 -29.57 -1.14
CA PHE A 152 -2.79 -28.24 -1.25
C PHE A 152 -3.46 -27.37 -2.32
N LEU A 153 -3.73 -27.92 -3.51
CA LEU A 153 -4.33 -27.14 -4.60
C LEU A 153 -5.79 -26.79 -4.33
N PHE A 154 -6.54 -27.65 -3.63
CA PHE A 154 -7.91 -27.32 -3.23
C PHE A 154 -7.93 -26.18 -2.20
N LYS A 155 -6.96 -26.14 -1.26
CA LYS A 155 -6.78 -24.98 -0.38
C LYS A 155 -6.47 -23.71 -1.18
N LEU A 156 -5.57 -23.79 -2.16
CA LEU A 156 -5.22 -22.67 -3.04
C LEU A 156 -6.44 -22.10 -3.78
N VAL A 157 -7.18 -22.95 -4.50
CA VAL A 157 -8.30 -22.48 -5.36
C VAL A 157 -9.53 -22.02 -4.56
N LYS A 158 -9.65 -22.44 -3.28
CA LYS A 158 -10.64 -21.89 -2.36
C LYS A 158 -10.34 -20.44 -1.98
N ILE A 159 -9.07 -20.06 -1.93
CA ILE A 159 -8.65 -18.70 -1.59
C ILE A 159 -8.61 -17.84 -2.85
N ARG A 160 -8.02 -18.36 -3.95
CA ARG A 160 -7.97 -17.69 -5.25
C ARG A 160 -8.67 -18.51 -6.32
N PHE A 161 -9.86 -18.07 -6.67
CA PHE A 161 -10.65 -18.63 -7.77
C PHE A 161 -10.11 -18.29 -9.16
N ASP A 162 -9.18 -17.32 -9.25
CA ASP A 162 -8.46 -16.96 -10.47
C ASP A 162 -7.00 -17.45 -10.34
N TYR A 163 -6.82 -18.77 -10.43
CA TYR A 163 -5.50 -19.41 -10.43
C TYR A 163 -5.51 -20.58 -11.43
N PRO A 164 -5.42 -20.30 -12.75
CA PRO A 164 -5.61 -21.30 -13.80
C PRO A 164 -4.70 -22.52 -13.66
N ASP A 165 -3.43 -22.32 -13.32
CA ASP A 165 -2.47 -23.42 -13.12
C ASP A 165 -2.85 -24.34 -11.94
N GLY A 166 -3.46 -23.77 -10.90
CA GLY A 166 -3.93 -24.49 -9.73
C GLY A 166 -5.07 -25.42 -10.09
N PHE A 167 -6.04 -24.92 -10.89
CA PHE A 167 -7.10 -25.74 -11.46
C PHE A 167 -6.58 -26.79 -12.45
N LEU A 168 -5.56 -26.47 -13.26
CA LEU A 168 -4.93 -27.42 -14.18
C LEU A 168 -4.35 -28.63 -13.45
N TYR A 169 -3.51 -28.40 -12.44
CA TYR A 169 -2.91 -29.50 -11.68
C TYR A 169 -3.93 -30.22 -10.78
N LEU A 170 -4.93 -29.52 -10.26
CA LEU A 170 -6.03 -30.13 -9.51
C LEU A 170 -6.86 -31.08 -10.39
N GLY A 171 -7.22 -30.65 -11.60
CA GLY A 171 -7.94 -31.47 -12.57
C GLY A 171 -7.14 -32.70 -12.99
N LYS A 172 -5.86 -32.52 -13.32
CA LYS A 172 -4.94 -33.64 -13.62
C LYS A 172 -4.82 -34.61 -12.45
N ALA A 173 -4.77 -34.12 -11.21
CA ALA A 173 -4.70 -34.99 -10.04
C ALA A 173 -6.00 -35.80 -9.85
N TYR A 174 -7.17 -35.18 -10.04
CA TYR A 174 -8.45 -35.89 -10.02
C TYR A 174 -8.57 -36.96 -11.11
N GLU A 175 -8.08 -36.67 -12.32
CA GLU A 175 -8.04 -37.63 -13.42
C GLU A 175 -7.18 -38.86 -13.06
N LYS A 176 -6.00 -38.64 -12.45
CA LYS A 176 -5.10 -39.72 -12.03
C LYS A 176 -5.68 -40.65 -10.96
N ILE A 177 -6.69 -40.19 -10.21
CA ILE A 177 -7.43 -41.00 -9.24
C ILE A 177 -8.84 -41.40 -9.72
N ASN A 178 -9.09 -41.31 -11.04
CA ASN A 178 -10.34 -41.70 -11.71
C ASN A 178 -11.60 -40.93 -11.23
N LEU A 179 -11.45 -39.70 -10.74
CA LEU A 179 -12.57 -38.82 -10.39
C LEU A 179 -12.89 -37.87 -11.54
N HIS A 180 -13.38 -38.43 -12.66
CA HIS A 180 -13.61 -37.71 -13.92
C HIS A 180 -14.53 -36.48 -13.76
N ASP A 181 -15.61 -36.59 -12.99
CA ASP A 181 -16.54 -35.47 -12.78
C ASP A 181 -15.85 -34.26 -12.10
N LYS A 182 -14.98 -34.53 -11.13
CA LYS A 182 -14.22 -33.49 -10.43
C LYS A 182 -13.10 -32.93 -11.30
N ALA A 183 -12.49 -33.76 -12.15
CA ALA A 183 -11.50 -33.31 -13.12
C ALA A 183 -12.12 -32.33 -14.11
N GLN A 184 -13.29 -32.66 -14.67
CA GLN A 184 -14.03 -31.78 -15.57
C GLN A 184 -14.39 -30.45 -14.89
N TRP A 185 -14.92 -30.50 -13.66
CA TRP A 185 -15.20 -29.30 -12.87
C TRP A 185 -13.98 -28.39 -12.72
N ALA A 186 -12.79 -28.95 -12.49
CA ALA A 186 -11.57 -28.18 -12.37
C ALA A 186 -11.14 -27.60 -13.73
N PHE A 187 -11.19 -28.38 -14.81
CA PHE A 187 -10.81 -27.92 -16.15
C PHE A 187 -11.71 -26.81 -16.69
N ASP A 188 -13.01 -26.85 -16.37
CA ASP A 188 -13.96 -25.82 -16.78
C ASP A 188 -13.63 -24.44 -16.18
N ARG A 189 -12.85 -24.40 -15.09
CA ARG A 189 -12.42 -23.17 -14.42
C ARG A 189 -11.17 -22.53 -15.01
N ILE A 190 -10.46 -23.21 -15.90
CA ILE A 190 -9.23 -22.69 -16.54
C ILE A 190 -9.56 -21.70 -17.67
N LYS A 191 -10.77 -21.79 -18.25
CA LYS A 191 -11.16 -21.08 -19.49
C LYS A 191 -11.93 -19.77 -19.27
N LYS A 192 -11.96 -19.25 -18.05
CA LYS A 192 -12.57 -17.94 -17.74
C LYS A 192 -11.48 -16.94 -17.44
#